data_AF-A0A1F8YHJ0-F1
#
_entry.id   AF-A0A1F8YHJ0-F1
#
_cell.length_a   1.000
_cell.length_b   1.000
_cell.length_c   1.000
_cell.angle_alpha   90.00
_cell.angle_beta   90.00
_cell.angle_gamma   90.00
#
_symmetry.space_group_name_H-M   'P 1'
#
loop_
_entity.id
_entity.type
_entity.pdbx_description
1 polymer ?
#
loop_
_entity_poly.entity_id
_entity_poly.type
_entity_poly.pdbx_seq_one_letter_code
_entity_poly.pdbx_strand_id
1 'polypeptide(L)' 'MGNVTVYRVDYVKKTKVPIGWVVERRGKERGNNLIGLLRLARRMFAAGPQEALQIAVEQPRARFA' A
#
# COMPACT_ATOMS: atom_id res chain seq x y z
N MET A 1 3.32 4.26 -15.15
CA MET A 1 3.09 4.92 -13.84
C MET A 1 1.71 4.55 -13.37
N GLY A 2 1.55 4.15 -12.11
CA GLY A 2 0.27 3.72 -11.55
C GLY A 2 0.10 4.25 -10.13
N ASN A 3 -1.10 4.73 -9.81
CA ASN A 3 -1.44 5.12 -8.45
C ASN A 3 -1.91 3.88 -7.70
N VAL A 4 -1.36 3.66 -6.51
CA VAL A 4 -1.75 2.57 -5.62
C VAL A 4 -2.40 3.16 -4.38
N THR A 5 -3.66 2.79 -4.16
CA THR A 5 -4.43 3.25 -3.01
C THR A 5 -3.82 2.71 -1.72
N VAL A 6 -3.70 3.58 -0.72
CA VAL A 6 -3.27 3.23 0.63
C VAL A 6 -4.49 3.17 1.53
N TYR A 7 -4.57 2.12 2.33
CA TYR A 7 -5.63 1.88 3.28
C TYR A 7 -5.08 1.80 4.69
N ARG A 8 -5.87 2.31 5.65
CA ARG A 8 -5.77 1.95 7.06
C ARG A 8 -6.70 0.78 7.34
N VAL A 9 -6.17 -0.28 7.93
CA VAL A 9 -6.88 -1.53 8.21
C VAL A 9 -7.12 -1.62 9.71
N ASP A 10 -8.40 -1.73 10.08
CA ASP A 10 -8.79 -2.15 11.42
C ASP A 10 -8.98 -3.67 11.42
N TYR A 11 -8.02 -4.39 11.98
CA TYR A 11 -8.04 -5.86 12.02
C TYR A 11 -9.08 -6.44 12.99
N VAL A 12 -9.55 -5.64 13.94
CA VAL A 12 -10.59 -6.03 14.91
C VAL A 12 -11.95 -5.92 14.24
N LYS A 13 -12.24 -4.75 13.65
CA LYS A 13 -13.52 -4.49 12.96
C LYS A 13 -13.56 -5.04 11.54
N LYS A 14 -12.46 -5.58 11.03
CA LYS A 14 -12.29 -6.08 9.65
C LYS A 14 -12.64 -5.03 8.59
N THR A 15 -12.35 -3.76 8.88
CA THR A 15 -12.62 -2.64 7.96
C THR A 15 -11.33 -2.12 7.33
N LYS A 16 -11.47 -1.52 6.14
CA LYS A 16 -10.40 -0.83 5.43
C LYS A 16 -10.89 0.56 5.04
N VAL A 17 -10.15 1.59 5.45
CA VAL A 17 -10.46 2.99 5.13
C VAL A 17 -9.38 3.52 4.20
N PRO A 18 -9.73 4.06 3.02
CA PRO A 18 -8.75 4.70 2.14
C PRO A 18 -8.22 5.97 2.81
N ILE A 19 -6.90 6.11 2.86
CA ILE A 19 -6.23 7.26 3.51
C ILE A 19 -5.36 8.08 2.54
N GLY A 20 -5.15 7.59 1.32
CA GLY A 20 -4.36 8.28 0.31
C GLY A 20 -3.90 7.35 -0.81
N TRP A 21 -2.89 7.78 -1.56
CA TRP A 21 -2.27 6.99 -2.62
C TRP A 21 -0.76 7.18 -2.63
N VAL A 22 -0.05 6.18 -3.15
CA VAL A 22 1.37 6.25 -3.50
C VAL A 22 1.52 6.03 -5.00
N VAL A 23 2.45 6.77 -5.61
CA VAL A 23 2.66 6.73 -7.06
C VAL A 23 3.83 5.82 -7.39
N GLU A 24 3.58 4.77 -8.17
CA GLU A 24 4.65 4.00 -8.80
C GLU A 24 5.21 4.81 -9.98
N ARG A 25 6.43 5.32 -9.80
CA ARG A 25 7.10 6.16 -10.80
C ARG A 25 7.85 5.34 -11.85
N ARG A 26 8.14 4.06 -11.60
CA ARG A 26 8.91 3.22 -12.52
C ARG A 26 8.03 2.71 -13.67
N GLY A 27 8.62 2.65 -14.87
CA GLY A 27 7.95 2.18 -16.09
C GLY A 27 8.02 0.67 -16.30
N LYS A 28 8.93 -0.05 -15.60
CA LYS A 28 9.08 -1.50 -15.68
C LYS A 28 9.08 -2.12 -14.29
N GLU A 29 8.35 -3.22 -14.14
CA GLU A 29 8.34 -4.04 -12.93
C GLU A 29 9.67 -4.80 -12.83
N ARG A 30 10.51 -4.43 -11.85
CA ARG A 30 11.56 -5.30 -11.31
C ARG A 30 10.96 -5.88 -10.04
N GLY A 31 10.72 -7.19 -9.98
CA GLY A 31 9.95 -7.87 -8.93
C GLY A 31 10.16 -7.33 -7.51
N ASN A 32 9.13 -7.45 -6.67
CA ASN A 32 8.96 -6.84 -5.35
C ASN A 32 8.54 -5.35 -5.33
N ASN A 33 7.92 -4.87 -6.41
CA ASN A 33 7.44 -3.49 -6.48
C ASN A 33 6.47 -3.12 -5.34
N LEU A 34 5.57 -4.05 -5.03
CA LEU A 34 4.58 -3.88 -3.97
C LEU A 34 5.21 -3.67 -2.58
N ILE A 35 6.30 -4.36 -2.26
CA ILE A 35 6.99 -4.23 -0.96
C ILE A 35 7.60 -2.82 -0.84
N GLY A 36 8.18 -2.31 -1.93
CA GLY A 36 8.70 -0.95 -2.00
C GLY A 36 7.60 0.09 -1.77
N LEU A 37 6.45 -0.08 -2.44
CA LEU A 37 5.29 0.78 -2.28
C LEU A 37 4.69 0.71 -0.87
N LEU A 38 4.59 -0.48 -0.28
CA LEU A 38 4.15 -0.67 1.10
C LEU A 38 5.09 0.03 2.09
N ARG A 39 6.41 -0.10 1.90
CA ARG A 39 7.41 0.57 2.75
C ARG A 39 7.35 2.09 2.59
N LEU A 40 7.03 2.60 1.41
CA LEU A 40 6.83 4.03 1.17
C LEU A 40 5.54 4.52 1.84
N ALA A 41 4.42 3.79 1.67
CA ALA A 41 3.15 4.11 2.32
C ALA A 41 3.28 4.13 3.84
N ARG A 42 3.94 3.13 4.45
CA ARG A 42 4.18 3.10 5.90
C ARG A 42 5.00 4.30 6.40
N ARG A 43 6.00 4.75 5.63
CA ARG A 43 6.79 5.94 6.00
C ARG A 43 6.00 7.24 5.91
N MET A 44 5.04 7.33 4.99
CA MET A 44 4.26 8.55 4.79
C MET A 44 3.04 8.65 5.70
N PHE A 45 2.38 7.53 5.99
CA PHE A 45 1.05 7.52 6.60
C PHE A 45 1.01 6.95 8.03
N ALA A 46 2.12 6.43 8.56
CA ALA A 46 2.19 5.96 9.94
C ALA A 46 3.06 6.89 10.79
N ALA A 47 2.58 7.24 11.97
CA ALA A 47 3.32 7.96 12.99
C ALA A 47 4.30 7.06 13.76
N GLY A 48 4.13 5.73 13.68
CA GLY A 48 4.99 4.78 14.38
C GLY A 48 4.82 3.33 13.94
N PRO A 49 5.60 2.40 14.56
CA PRO A 49 5.66 1.00 14.14
C PRO A 49 4.32 0.26 14.25
N GLN A 50 3.55 0.53 15.31
CA GLN A 50 2.23 -0.09 15.52
C GLN A 50 1.23 0.34 14.44
N GLU A 51 1.19 1.64 14.12
CA GLU A 51 0.31 2.16 13.08
C GLU A 51 0.74 1.67 11.68
N ALA A 52 2.05 1.49 11.46
CA ALA A 52 2.56 0.94 10.21
C ALA A 52 2.04 -0.48 9.92
N LEU A 53 1.77 -1.29 10.96
CA LEU A 53 1.14 -2.61 10.80
C LEU A 53 -0.29 -2.52 10.26
N GLN A 54 -0.98 -1.41 10.53
CA GLN A 54 -2.34 -1.14 10.07
C GLN A 54 -2.36 -0.53 8.66
N ILE A 55 -1.21 -0.20 8.07
CA ILE A 55 -1.14 0.32 6.71
C ILE A 55 -1.04 -0.82 5.69
N ALA A 56 -1.95 -0.82 4.73
CA ALA A 56 -1.96 -1.71 3.58
C ALA A 56 -2.00 -0.91 2.27
N VAL A 57 -1.44 -1.49 1.22
CA VAL A 57 -1.55 -0.95 -0.15
C VAL A 57 -2.42 -1.88 -0.98
N GLU A 58 -3.16 -1.31 -1.93
CA GLU A 58 -3.90 -2.09 -2.91
C GLU A 58 -2.93 -3.02 -3.66
N GLN A 59 -3.17 -4.33 -3.60
CA GLN A 59 -2.50 -5.22 -4.53
C GLN A 59 -3.10 -4.97 -5.91
N PRO A 60 -2.28 -4.70 -6.94
CA PRO A 60 -2.76 -4.86 -8.30
C PRO A 60 -3.27 -6.29 -8.40
N ARG A 61 -4.58 -6.47 -8.64
CA ARG A 61 -5.10 -7.80 -9.01
C ARG A 61 -4.24 -8.25 -10.19
N ALA A 62 -3.42 -9.28 -10.00
CA ALA A 62 -2.88 -10.01 -11.11
C ALA A 62 -4.11 -10.45 -11.92
N ARG A 63 -4.32 -9.80 -13.07
CA ARG A 63 -5.24 -10.34 -14.07
C ARG A 63 -4.53 -11.59 -14.57
N PHE A 64 -4.80 -12.72 -13.94
CA PHE A 64 -4.59 -14.00 -14.59
C PHE A 64 -5.57 -14.00 -15.77
N ALA A 65 -5.03 -13.72 -16.95
CA ALA A 65 -5.69 -13.94 -18.22
C ALA A 65 -5.41 -15.38 -18.66
#